data_AF-A0A7C7G4K7-F1
#
_entry.id   AF-A0A7C7G4K7-F1
#
_cell.length_a   1.000
_cell.length_b   1.000
_cell.length_c   1.000
_cell.angle_alpha   90.00
_cell.angle_beta   90.00
_cell.angle_gamma   90.00
#
_symmetry.space_group_name_H-M   'P 1'
#
loop_
_entity.id
_entity.type
_entity.pdbx_description
1 polymer ?
#
loop_
_entity_poly.entity_id
_entity_poly.type
_entity_poly.pdbx_seq_one_letter_code
_entity_poly.pdbx_strand_id
1 'polypeptide(L)' 'MNSGQLPAAPLHNDELVRAFMDVEKVAPNGLTKREHFAGLAMQGILAHSFGRGDADELAIQSIKCADALLKELAK' A
#
# COMPACT_ATOMS: atom_id res chain seq x y z
N MET A 1 12.55 -9.76 7.41
CA MET A 1 11.44 -8.80 7.27
C MET A 1 10.78 -9.04 5.91
N ASN A 2 9.45 -9.13 5.82
CA ASN A 2 8.75 -9.32 4.54
C ASN A 2 8.60 -7.97 3.83
N SER A 3 8.90 -7.89 2.54
CA SER A 3 8.89 -6.67 1.71
C SER A 3 7.56 -5.90 1.77
N GLY A 4 6.45 -6.60 2.03
CA GLY A 4 5.11 -6.00 2.14
C GLY A 4 4.88 -5.15 3.39
N GLN A 5 5.66 -5.33 4.45
CA GLN A 5 5.56 -4.51 5.69
C GLN A 5 6.45 -3.27 5.66
N LEU A 6 7.22 -3.06 4.58
CA LEU A 6 7.95 -1.83 4.39
C LEU A 6 6.96 -0.69 4.08
N PRO A 7 7.23 0.55 4.53
CA PRO A 7 6.41 1.69 4.18
C PRO A 7 6.35 1.86 2.65
N ALA A 8 5.14 2.06 2.10
CA ALA A 8 4.94 2.62 0.77
C ALA A 8 5.24 4.11 0.89
N ALA A 9 6.48 4.50 0.63
CA ALA A 9 6.90 5.90 0.68
C ALA A 9 6.10 6.71 -0.35
N PRO A 10 5.18 7.61 0.07
CA PRO A 10 4.48 8.47 -0.86
C PRO A 10 5.27 9.78 -0.98
N LEU A 11 5.83 10.00 -2.18
CA LEU A 11 6.32 11.28 -2.71
C LEU A 11 7.63 11.85 -2.13
N HIS A 12 8.57 12.06 -3.06
CA HIS A 12 9.76 12.91 -2.93
C HIS A 12 9.44 14.22 -2.20
N ASN A 13 10.05 14.42 -1.03
CA ASN A 13 10.52 15.70 -0.49
C ASN A 13 11.39 15.42 0.76
N ASP A 14 12.35 14.50 0.58
CA ASP A 14 13.23 13.98 1.65
C ASP A 14 14.01 15.09 2.37
N GLU A 15 14.33 16.20 1.71
CA GLU A 15 15.18 17.24 2.32
C GLU A 15 14.45 18.09 3.37
N LEU A 16 13.17 18.42 3.16
CA LEU A 16 12.42 19.25 4.11
C LEU A 16 11.92 18.46 5.32
N VAL A 17 11.54 17.19 5.12
CA VAL A 17 11.05 16.35 6.23
C VAL A 17 12.21 15.97 7.17
N ARG A 18 13.41 15.70 6.62
CA ARG A 18 14.60 15.40 7.42
C ARG A 18 15.14 16.59 8.22
N ALA A 19 14.92 17.82 7.73
CA ALA A 19 15.41 19.03 8.39
C ALA A 19 14.60 19.43 9.64
N PHE A 20 13.33 19.01 9.74
CA PHE A 20 12.41 19.47 10.80
C PHE A 20 11.88 18.37 11.72
N MET A 21 12.11 17.09 11.44
CA MET A 21 11.65 15.97 12.27
C MET A 21 12.80 15.05 12.69
N ASP A 22 12.94 14.83 14.00
CA ASP A 22 13.78 13.78 14.58
C ASP A 22 13.42 12.42 13.95
N VAL A 23 14.24 12.00 12.99
CA VAL A 23 14.02 10.83 12.12
C VAL A 23 13.89 9.52 12.92
N GLU A 24 14.36 9.48 14.17
CA GLU A 24 14.24 8.31 15.05
C GLU A 24 12.84 8.10 15.68
N LYS A 25 11.94 9.10 15.63
CA LYS A 25 10.60 9.03 16.26
C LYS A 25 9.42 9.07 15.29
N VAL A 26 9.67 9.01 13.99
CA VAL A 26 8.60 8.82 13.02
C VAL A 26 8.26 7.33 13.02
N ALA A 27 7.34 6.93 13.91
CA ALA A 27 6.55 5.74 13.66
C ALA A 27 6.08 5.81 12.20
N PRO A 28 6.13 4.72 11.42
CA PRO A 28 5.73 4.75 10.02
C PRO A 28 4.22 4.98 9.98
N ASN A 29 3.80 6.23 10.12
CA ASN A 29 2.42 6.70 10.07
C ASN A 29 1.89 6.67 8.62
N GLY A 30 2.63 6.04 7.70
CA GLY A 30 2.30 5.85 6.30
C GLY A 30 1.89 4.41 6.03
N LEU A 31 1.13 4.23 4.95
CA LEU A 31 0.69 2.91 4.50
C LEU A 31 1.90 2.01 4.23
N THR A 32 1.79 0.73 4.57
CA THR A 32 2.71 -0.28 4.07
C THR A 32 2.57 -0.45 2.56
N LYS A 33 3.60 -1.00 1.89
CA LYS A 33 3.54 -1.32 0.45
C LYS A 33 2.34 -2.19 0.12
N ARG A 34 2.04 -3.16 0.97
CA ARG A 34 0.88 -4.04 0.82
C ARG A 34 -0.43 -3.25 0.88
N GLU A 35 -0.61 -2.39 1.88
CA GLU A 35 -1.83 -1.58 2.03
C GLU A 35 -2.00 -0.58 0.89
N HIS A 36 -0.91 0.07 0.46
CA HIS A 36 -0.94 1.00 -0.66
C HIS A 36 -1.36 0.30 -1.97
N PHE A 37 -0.74 -0.84 -2.31
CA PHE A 37 -1.10 -1.60 -3.50
C PHE A 37 -2.51 -2.20 -3.41
N ALA A 38 -2.93 -2.64 -2.23
CA ALA A 38 -4.30 -3.11 -2.03
C ALA A 38 -5.31 -1.97 -2.27
N GLY A 39 -5.04 -0.75 -1.79
CA GLY A 39 -5.87 0.43 -2.06
C GLY A 39 -6.00 0.73 -3.55
N LEU A 40 -4.92 0.65 -4.33
CA LEU A 40 -4.95 0.83 -5.78
C LEU A 40 -5.77 -0.26 -6.49
N ALA A 41 -5.61 -1.53 -6.08
CA ALA A 41 -6.39 -2.64 -6.61
C ALA A 41 -7.88 -2.46 -6.31
N MET A 42 -8.23 -2.04 -5.10
CA MET A 42 -9.61 -1.74 -4.68
C MET A 42 -10.25 -0.66 -5.56
N GLN A 43 -9.52 0.43 -5.83
CA GLN A 43 -9.98 1.50 -6.72
C GLN A 43 -10.26 0.97 -8.14
N GLY A 44 -9.38 0.12 -8.68
CA GLY A 44 -9.57 -0.50 -9.99
C GLY A 44 -10.79 -1.43 -10.05
N ILE A 45 -11.00 -2.26 -9.02
CA ILE A 45 -12.16 -3.17 -8.95
C ILE A 45 -13.47 -2.37 -8.87
N LEU A 46 -13.51 -1.31 -8.05
CA LEU A 46 -14.69 -0.45 -7.88
C LEU A 46 -15.02 0.39 -9.11
N ALA A 47 -14.02 0.72 -9.94
CA ALA A 47 -14.24 1.43 -11.20
C ALA A 47 -15.03 0.60 -12.21
N HIS A 48 -15.10 -0.73 -12.04
CA HIS A 48 -15.87 -1.61 -12.90
C HIS A 48 -17.32 -1.76 -12.40
N SER A 49 -18.30 -1.52 -13.28
CA SER A 49 -19.74 -1.48 -12.94
C SER A 49 -20.31 -2.75 -12.29
N PHE A 50 -19.66 -3.90 -12.51
CA PHE A 50 -20.04 -5.21 -11.95
C PHE A 50 -19.18 -5.64 -10.76
N GLY A 51 -18.20 -4.84 -10.32
CA GLY A 51 -17.28 -5.14 -9.22
C GLY A 51 -17.85 -4.82 -7.83
N ARG A 52 -19.17 -4.70 -7.69
CA ARG A 52 -19.84 -4.43 -6.41
C ARG A 52 -20.13 -5.74 -5.67
N GLY A 53 -19.06 -6.45 -5.32
CA GLY A 53 -19.13 -7.48 -4.27
C GLY A 53 -19.43 -6.83 -2.91
N ASP A 54 -19.65 -7.65 -1.88
CA ASP A 54 -19.65 -7.11 -0.52
C ASP A 54 -18.26 -6.55 -0.15
N ALA A 55 -18.21 -5.71 0.88
CA ALA A 55 -16.98 -5.01 1.27
C ALA A 55 -15.87 -5.96 1.71
N ASP A 56 -16.22 -7.12 2.28
CA ASP A 56 -15.25 -8.10 2.76
C ASP A 56 -14.59 -8.84 1.58
N GLU A 57 -15.39 -9.23 0.59
CA GLU A 57 -14.89 -9.83 -0.65
C GLU A 57 -13.94 -8.87 -1.38
N LEU A 58 -14.34 -7.60 -1.49
CA LEU A 58 -13.51 -6.57 -2.12
C LEU A 58 -12.16 -6.42 -1.40
N ALA A 59 -12.17 -6.34 -0.06
CA ALA A 59 -10.95 -6.25 0.72
C ALA A 59 -10.02 -7.47 0.51
N ILE A 60 -10.59 -8.67 0.49
CA ILE A 60 -9.84 -9.92 0.23
C ILE A 60 -9.22 -9.91 -1.17
N GLN A 61 -9.99 -9.53 -2.20
CA GLN A 61 -9.50 -9.48 -3.58
C GLN A 61 -8.38 -8.45 -3.73
N SER A 62 -8.54 -7.26 -3.16
CA SER A 62 -7.52 -6.21 -3.16
C SER A 62 -6.21 -6.66 -2.52
N ILE A 63 -6.28 -7.35 -1.37
CA ILE A 63 -5.09 -7.89 -0.70
C ILE A 63 -4.42 -8.96 -1.56
N LYS A 64 -5.19 -9.87 -2.19
CA LYS A 64 -4.64 -10.90 -3.08
C LYS A 64 -3.87 -10.29 -4.26
N CYS A 65 -4.40 -9.23 -4.85
CA CYS A 65 -3.70 -8.49 -5.92
C CYS A 65 -2.38 -7.89 -5.43
N ALA A 66 -2.38 -7.26 -4.24
CA ALA A 66 -1.18 -6.70 -3.65
C ALA A 66 -0.12 -7.77 -3.35
N ASP A 67 -0.52 -8.90 -2.78
CA ASP A 67 0.37 -10.02 -2.46
C ASP A 67 0.95 -10.67 -3.73
N ALA A 68 0.14 -10.79 -4.80
CA ALA A 68 0.60 -11.29 -6.09
C ALA A 68 1.66 -10.37 -6.72
N LEU A 69 1.46 -9.04 -6.67
CA LEU A 69 2.44 -8.07 -7.16
C LEU A 69 3.74 -8.13 -6.36
N LEU A 70 3.66 -8.12 -5.03
CA LEU A 70 4.85 -8.19 -4.17
C LEU A 70 5.64 -9.48 -4.40
N LYS A 71 4.95 -10.61 -4.62
CA LYS A 71 5.57 -11.88 -4.96
C LYS A 71 6.27 -11.82 -6.33
N GLU A 72 5.67 -11.17 -7.32
CA GLU A 72 6.28 -11.00 -8.65
C GLU A 72 7.57 -10.17 -8.58
N LEU A 73 7.55 -9.07 -7.82
CA LEU A 73 8.70 -8.17 -7.67
C LEU A 73 9.82 -8.74 -6.79
N ALA A 74 9.55 -9.80 -6.03
CA ALA A 74 10.54 -10.47 -5.18
C ALA A 74 11.33 -11.58 -5.89
N LYS A 75 11.06 -11.82 -7.18
CA LYS A 75 11.84 -12.72 -8.03
C LYS A 75 13.14 -12.04 -8.47
#